data_AF-A0A2T5ME11-F1
#
_entry.id   AF-A0A2T5ME11-F1
#
_cell.length_a   1.000
_cell.length_b   1.000
_cell.length_c   1.000
_cell.angle_alpha   90.00
_cell.angle_beta   90.00
_cell.angle_gamma   90.00
#
_symmetry.space_group_name_H-M   'P 1'
#
loop_
_entity.id
_entity.type
_entity.pdbx_description
1 polymer ?
#
loop_
_entity_poly.entity_id
_entity_poly.type
_entity_poly.pdbx_seq_one_letter_code
_entity_poly.pdbx_strand_id
1 'polypeptide(L)'
;MSTQVRHFLLTQDGGIREFSTDQAALIAAGASPLPEFAESRLRYLQLTLDDTSSKGELKVQSAGACVRFDAEGRVTETTAPGENEQITRFEHDAVVQWALRDIPTVAPIFH
;
A
#
# COMPACT_ATOMS: atom_id res chain seq x y z
N MET A 1 15.92 14.22 0.03
CA MET A 1 14.97 15.18 0.66
C MET A 1 13.61 15.15 -0.03
N SER A 2 12.95 14.01 -0.03
CA SER A 2 11.61 13.85 -0.62
C SER A 2 10.77 12.96 0.28
N THR A 3 9.53 13.35 0.53
CA THR A 3 8.52 12.46 1.10
C THR A 3 7.81 11.79 -0.08
N GLN A 4 7.79 10.46 -0.10
CA GLN A 4 7.17 9.66 -1.15
C GLN A 4 6.07 8.79 -0.55
N VAL A 5 4.89 8.82 -1.15
CA VAL A 5 3.77 7.97 -0.73
C VAL A 5 3.57 6.90 -1.80
N ARG A 6 3.58 5.63 -1.39
CA ARG A 6 3.34 4.47 -2.25
C ARG A 6 2.10 3.74 -1.76
N HIS A 7 1.28 3.28 -2.70
CA HIS A 7 -0.02 2.67 -2.42
C HIS A 7 0.00 1.23 -2.90
N PHE A 8 -0.46 0.31 -2.06
CA PHE A 8 -0.39 -1.12 -2.34
C PHE A 8 -1.74 -1.81 -2.10
N LEU A 9 -2.08 -2.75 -2.96
CA LEU A 9 -3.15 -3.73 -2.75
C LEU A 9 -2.56 -5.12 -2.58
N LEU A 10 -2.97 -5.81 -1.52
CA LEU A 10 -2.65 -7.20 -1.27
C LEU A 10 -3.78 -8.07 -1.81
N THR A 11 -3.46 -8.83 -2.86
CA THR A 11 -4.40 -9.75 -3.49
C THR A 11 -4.59 -11.00 -2.64
N GLN A 12 -5.71 -11.70 -2.82
CA GLN A 12 -6.01 -12.93 -2.06
C GLN A 12 -5.03 -14.08 -2.38
N ASP A 13 -4.38 -14.04 -3.54
CA ASP A 13 -3.34 -14.99 -3.96
C ASP A 13 -1.96 -14.68 -3.34
N GLY A 14 -1.85 -13.63 -2.52
CA GLY A 14 -0.58 -13.21 -1.92
C GLY A 14 0.28 -12.33 -2.82
N GLY A 15 -0.21 -11.94 -3.99
CA GLY A 15 0.42 -10.93 -4.85
C GLY A 15 0.28 -9.52 -4.30
N ILE A 16 1.29 -8.67 -4.57
CA ILE A 16 1.33 -7.25 -4.19
C ILE A 16 1.21 -6.41 -5.47
N ARG A 17 0.23 -5.51 -5.50
CA ARG A 17 0.06 -4.54 -6.60
C ARG A 17 0.39 -3.15 -6.10
N GLU A 18 1.24 -2.43 -6.81
CA GLU A 18 1.64 -1.06 -6.46
C GLU A 18 0.96 -0.05 -7.37
N PHE A 19 0.58 1.09 -6.78
CA PHE A 19 0.00 2.24 -7.46
C PHE A 19 0.71 3.53 -7.01
N SER A 20 0.84 4.48 -7.93
CA SER A 20 1.24 5.84 -7.59
C SER A 20 0.11 6.57 -6.83
N THR A 21 0.42 7.68 -6.18
CA THR A 21 -0.58 8.50 -5.48
C THR A 21 -1.71 8.97 -6.40
N ASP A 22 -1.38 9.36 -7.63
CA ASP A 22 -2.36 9.80 -8.62
C ASP A 22 -3.29 8.65 -9.05
N GLN A 23 -2.71 7.48 -9.34
CA GLN A 23 -3.49 6.28 -9.66
C GLN A 23 -4.38 5.83 -8.50
N ALA A 24 -3.84 5.82 -7.28
CA ALA A 24 -4.60 5.45 -6.09
C ALA A 24 -5.78 6.41 -5.84
N ALA A 25 -5.59 7.72 -6.08
CA ALA A 25 -6.67 8.69 -6.00
C ALA A 25 -7.76 8.44 -7.04
N LEU A 26 -7.39 8.14 -8.29
CA LEU A 26 -8.34 7.80 -9.36
C LEU A 26 -9.11 6.50 -9.07
N ILE A 27 -8.44 5.50 -8.52
CA ILE A 27 -9.06 4.22 -8.12
C ILE A 27 -10.03 4.45 -6.95
N ALA A 28 -9.61 5.18 -5.92
CA ALA A 28 -10.45 5.52 -4.77
C ALA A 28 -11.67 6.37 -5.13
N ALA A 29 -11.54 7.24 -6.15
CA ALA A 29 -12.66 8.01 -6.70
C ALA A 29 -13.58 7.20 -7.62
N GLY A 30 -13.26 5.92 -7.91
CA GLY A 30 -14.00 5.08 -8.85
C GLY A 30 -13.86 5.51 -10.32
N ALA A 31 -12.92 6.42 -10.62
CA ALA A 31 -12.64 6.93 -11.96
C ALA A 31 -11.72 5.98 -12.77
N SER A 32 -10.95 5.13 -12.09
CA SER A 32 -10.14 4.07 -12.68
C SER A 32 -10.54 2.71 -12.11
N PRO A 33 -11.48 1.97 -12.75
CA PRO A 33 -11.88 0.65 -12.29
C PRO A 33 -10.76 -0.39 -12.47
N LEU A 34 -10.72 -1.36 -11.56
CA LEU A 34 -9.82 -2.51 -11.58
C LEU A 34 -10.66 -3.79 -11.70
N PRO A 35 -11.07 -4.17 -12.93
CA PRO A 35 -11.97 -5.29 -13.15
C PRO A 35 -11.39 -6.63 -12.69
N GLU A 36 -10.06 -6.78 -12.62
CA GLU A 36 -9.43 -7.96 -12.03
C GLU A 36 -9.74 -8.18 -10.54
N PHE A 37 -10.21 -7.15 -9.84
CA PHE A 37 -10.58 -7.20 -8.43
C PHE A 37 -12.10 -7.05 -8.22
N ALA A 38 -12.90 -7.21 -9.29
CA ALA A 38 -14.35 -7.14 -9.20
C ALA A 38 -14.90 -8.07 -8.11
N GLU A 39 -15.92 -7.57 -7.40
CA GLU A 39 -16.60 -8.24 -6.28
C GLU A 39 -15.68 -8.70 -5.13
N SER A 40 -14.44 -8.20 -5.11
CA SER A 40 -13.45 -8.61 -4.11
C SER A 40 -13.30 -7.56 -3.01
N ARG A 41 -12.94 -8.04 -1.82
CA ARG A 41 -12.48 -7.19 -0.71
C ARG A 41 -11.00 -7.47 -0.50
N LEU A 42 -10.19 -6.43 -0.64
CA LEU A 42 -8.73 -6.52 -0.59
C LEU A 42 -8.18 -5.66 0.54
N ARG A 43 -7.02 -6.08 1.06
CA ARG A 43 -6.25 -5.30 2.03
C ARG A 43 -5.44 -4.27 1.27
N TYR A 44 -5.46 -3.04 1.77
CA TYR A 44 -4.74 -1.90 1.23
C TYR A 44 -3.69 -1.45 2.22
N LEU A 45 -2.49 -1.15 1.73
CA LEU A 45 -1.41 -0.57 2.52
C LEU A 45 -0.90 0.71 1.86
N GLN A 46 -0.84 1.78 2.62
CA GLN A 46 -0.13 2.99 2.26
C GLN A 46 1.21 3.02 2.97
N LEU A 47 2.31 3.23 2.24
CA LEU A 47 3.61 3.51 2.81
C LEU A 47 4.00 4.96 2.52
N THR A 48 4.38 5.68 3.57
CA THR A 48 5.02 6.98 3.48
C THR A 48 6.50 6.80 3.81
N LEU A 49 7.34 7.07 2.82
CA LEU A 49 8.79 7.07 2.92
C LEU A 49 9.25 8.52 3.06
N ASP A 50 9.89 8.85 4.18
CA ASP A 50 10.41 10.18 4.42
C ASP A 50 11.94 10.17 4.51
N ASP A 51 12.57 10.78 3.51
CA ASP A 51 14.02 10.96 3.36
C ASP A 51 14.43 12.41 3.73
N THR A 52 13.67 13.10 4.59
CA THR A 52 14.01 14.48 5.00
C THR A 52 14.92 14.53 6.22
N SER A 53 15.20 13.38 6.84
CA SER A 53 16.08 13.32 8.01
C SER A 53 17.53 13.52 7.58
N SER A 54 18.12 14.66 7.95
CA SER A 54 19.52 15.07 7.65
C SER A 54 20.63 14.13 8.18
N LYS A 55 20.29 12.95 8.72
CA LYS A 55 21.20 11.96 9.30
C LYS A 55 21.35 10.67 8.47
N GLY A 56 20.77 10.60 7.26
CA GLY A 56 20.80 9.39 6.43
C GLY A 56 19.85 8.30 6.94
N GLU A 57 18.84 8.68 7.73
CA GLU A 57 17.80 7.79 8.24
C GLU A 57 16.55 7.91 7.37
N LEU A 58 16.10 6.82 6.77
CA LEU A 58 14.84 6.76 6.05
C LEU A 58 13.72 6.39 7.02
N LYS A 59 12.74 7.27 7.21
CA LYS A 59 11.57 6.96 8.03
C LYS A 59 10.49 6.31 7.17
N VAL A 60 9.99 5.16 7.64
CA VAL A 60 8.90 4.44 6.99
C VAL A 60 7.69 4.47 7.92
N GLN A 61 6.57 4.97 7.41
CA GLN A 61 5.28 4.93 8.09
C GLN A 61 4.28 4.16 7.24
N SER A 62 3.47 3.33 7.88
CA SER A 62 2.50 2.48 7.20
C SER A 62 1.09 2.71 7.73
N ALA A 63 0.09 2.75 6.84
CA ALA A 63 -1.32 2.75 7.20
C ALA A 63 -2.07 1.67 6.44
N GLY A 64 -2.86 0.85 7.15
CA GLY A 64 -3.66 -0.23 6.59
C GLY A 64 -5.15 0.13 6.48
N ALA A 65 -5.79 -0.29 5.40
CA ALA A 65 -7.24 -0.23 5.21
C ALA A 65 -7.76 -1.51 4.50
N CYS A 66 -9.07 -1.71 4.48
CA CYS A 66 -9.74 -2.66 3.60
C CYS A 66 -10.53 -1.90 2.54
N VAL A 67 -10.37 -2.31 1.28
CA VAL A 67 -11.05 -1.71 0.14
C VAL A 67 -11.97 -2.76 -0.48
N ARG A 68 -13.23 -2.39 -0.72
CA ARG A 68 -14.22 -3.24 -1.38
C ARG A 68 -14.49 -2.74 -2.79
N PHE A 69 -14.49 -3.66 -3.73
CA PHE A 69 -14.80 -3.41 -5.13
C PHE A 69 -16.21 -3.92 -5.49
N ASP A 70 -16.90 -3.23 -6.39
CA ASP A 70 -18.14 -3.71 -7.00
C ASP A 70 -17.90 -4.69 -8.17
N ALA A 71 -18.98 -5.10 -8.84
CA ALA A 71 -18.92 -6.00 -9.99
C ALA A 71 -18.22 -5.40 -11.23
N GLU A 72 -18.04 -4.09 -11.29
CA GLU A 72 -17.27 -3.40 -12.35
C GLU A 72 -15.81 -3.17 -11.95
N GLY A 73 -15.42 -3.52 -10.72
CA GLY A 73 -14.08 -3.27 -10.20
C GLY A 73 -13.86 -1.84 -9.70
N ARG A 74 -14.93 -1.08 -9.38
CA ARG A 74 -14.82 0.25 -8.78
C ARG A 74 -14.81 0.15 -7.27
N VAL A 75 -14.05 1.02 -6.62
CA VAL A 75 -14.06 1.13 -5.16
C VAL A 75 -15.42 1.64 -4.69
N THR A 76 -16.08 0.86 -3.83
CA THR A 76 -17.36 1.21 -3.21
C THR A 76 -17.22 1.56 -1.74
N GLU A 77 -16.22 0.99 -1.07
CA GLU A 77 -16.01 1.20 0.35
C GLU A 77 -14.52 1.15 0.70
N THR A 78 -14.09 2.03 1.59
CA THR A 78 -12.77 1.97 2.25
C THR A 78 -13.00 2.03 3.75
N THR A 79 -12.79 0.90 4.42
CA THR A 79 -12.99 0.76 5.87
C THR A 79 -11.69 0.44 6.58
N ALA A 80 -11.64 0.70 7.89
CA ALA A 80 -10.56 0.18 8.71
C ALA A 80 -10.57 -1.37 8.65
N PRO A 81 -9.40 -2.02 8.69
CA PRO A 81 -9.35 -3.46 8.72
C PRO A 81 -10.01 -3.97 10.01
N GLY A 82 -10.86 -5.00 9.90
CA GLY A 82 -11.33 -5.74 11.07
C GLY A 82 -10.19 -6.47 11.78
N GLU A 83 -10.44 -7.03 12.97
CA GLU A 83 -9.41 -7.72 13.77
C GLU A 83 -8.70 -8.86 13.02
N ASN A 84 -9.43 -9.60 12.16
CA ASN A 84 -8.88 -10.68 11.32
C ASN A 84 -8.31 -10.20 9.98
N GLU A 85 -8.44 -8.91 9.67
CA GLU A 85 -8.02 -8.30 8.41
C GLU A 85 -6.84 -7.34 8.64
N GLN A 86 -6.32 -7.30 9.86
CA GLN A 86 -5.10 -6.57 10.18
C GLN A 86 -3.96 -7.14 9.33
N ILE A 87 -3.21 -6.23 8.73
CA ILE A 87 -2.02 -6.56 7.96
C ILE A 87 -1.01 -7.18 8.92
N THR A 88 -0.61 -8.41 8.64
CA THR A 88 0.34 -9.13 9.46
C THR A 88 1.71 -8.47 9.38
N ARG A 89 2.57 -8.71 10.38
CA ARG A 89 3.96 -8.24 10.36
C ARG A 89 4.70 -8.70 9.10
N PHE A 90 4.44 -9.93 8.65
CA PHE A 90 5.04 -10.48 7.43
C PHE A 90 4.65 -9.69 6.18
N GLU A 91 3.36 -9.40 6.00
CA GLU A 91 2.89 -8.61 4.86
C GLU A 91 3.43 -7.18 4.91
N HIS A 92 3.46 -6.58 6.10
CA HIS A 92 4.07 -5.29 6.32
C HIS A 92 5.56 -5.30 5.91
N ASP A 93 6.35 -6.24 6.42
CA ASP A 93 7.76 -6.39 6.08
C ASP A 93 7.97 -6.63 4.58
N ALA A 94 7.14 -7.46 3.95
CA ALA A 94 7.21 -7.72 2.51
C ALA A 94 6.98 -6.44 1.67
N VAL A 95 5.97 -5.64 2.03
CA VAL A 95 5.67 -4.40 1.30
C VAL A 95 6.73 -3.33 1.58
N VAL A 96 7.28 -3.26 2.80
CA VAL A 96 8.40 -2.36 3.11
C VAL A 96 9.63 -2.76 2.29
N GLN A 97 10.04 -4.03 2.30
CA GLN A 97 11.17 -4.51 1.49
C GLN A 97 10.95 -4.25 -0.01
N TRP A 98 9.74 -4.47 -0.50
CA TRP A 98 9.36 -4.16 -1.88
C TRP A 98 9.51 -2.66 -2.18
N ALA A 99 9.06 -1.80 -1.27
CA ALA A 99 9.16 -0.35 -1.42
C ALA A 99 10.61 0.16 -1.35
N LEU A 100 11.50 -0.56 -0.66
CA LEU A 100 12.92 -0.22 -0.55
C LEU A 100 13.76 -0.73 -1.73
N ARG A 101 13.25 -1.64 -2.57
CA ARG A 101 14.03 -2.29 -3.65
C ARG A 101 14.67 -1.31 -4.65
N ASP A 102 14.01 -0.18 -4.86
CA ASP A 102 14.41 0.85 -5.84
C ASP A 102 15.27 1.95 -5.19
N ILE A 103 15.47 1.90 -3.86
CA ILE A 103 16.34 2.83 -3.14
C ILE A 103 17.76 2.27 -3.18
N PRO A 104 18.73 2.98 -3.79
CA PRO A 104 20.12 2.53 -3.84
C PRO A 104 20.63 2.34 -2.40
N THR A 105 21.03 1.10 -2.11
CA THR A 105 21.39 0.51 -0.81
C THR A 105 21.84 1.52 0.26
N VAL A 106 20.91 1.94 1.12
CA VAL A 106 21.22 2.19 2.53
C VAL A 106 20.63 0.99 3.27
N ALA A 107 21.46 0.23 3.98
CA ALA A 107 21.02 -1.00 4.64
C ALA A 107 19.83 -0.71 5.57
N PRO A 108 18.71 -1.46 5.48
CA PRO A 108 17.59 -1.25 6.38
C PRO A 108 18.02 -1.58 7.81
N ILE A 109 17.98 -0.59 8.70
CA ILE A 109 18.16 -0.78 10.14
C ILE A 109 16.77 -1.04 10.72
N PHE A 110 16.53 -2.26 11.19
CA PHE A 110 15.31 -2.60 11.93
C PHE A 110 15.51 -2.26 13.41
N HIS A 111 14.61 -1.45 13.99
CA HIS A 111 14.54 -1.15 15.42
C HIS A 111 13.47 -1.99 16.11
#